data_AF-A0A818XY48-F1
#
_entry.id   AF-A0A818XY48-F1
#
_cell.length_a   1.000
_cell.length_b   1.000
_cell.length_c   1.000
_cell.angle_alpha   90.00
_cell.angle_beta   90.00
_cell.angle_gamma   90.00
#
_symmetry.space_group_name_H-M   'P 1'
#
loop_
_entity.id
_entity.type
_entity.pdbx_description
1 polymer ?
#
loop_
_entity_poly.entity_id
_entity_poly.type
_entity_poly.pdbx_seq_one_letter_code
_entity_poly.pdbx_strand_id
1 'polypeptide(L)' 'MISTAVRNQIISCRSLDMPYVTLPVSHQSVKLYYDVHGSGPVKVLFIMGLRTEGQAWKYQTDFFLEKSKYQVRGID' A
#
# COMPACT_ATOMS: atom_id res chain seq x y z
N MET A 1 -20.95 15.28 -20.12
CA MET A 1 -20.26 14.12 -20.71
C MET A 1 -18.88 14.02 -20.06
N ILE A 2 -18.76 13.23 -18.99
CA ILE A 2 -17.47 13.05 -18.31
C ILE A 2 -16.76 11.89 -19.00
N SER A 3 -15.59 12.18 -19.54
CA SER A 3 -14.78 11.26 -20.35
C SER A 3 -14.53 9.94 -19.65
N THR A 4 -14.90 8.84 -20.31
CA THR A 4 -14.67 7.44 -19.92
C THR A 4 -13.18 7.13 -19.64
N ALA A 5 -12.26 8.00 -20.05
CA ALA A 5 -10.82 7.84 -19.85
C ALA A 5 -10.37 7.99 -18.38
N VAL A 6 -11.06 8.78 -17.55
CA VAL A 6 -10.65 9.02 -16.14
C VAL A 6 -10.96 7.80 -15.25
N ARG A 7 -11.89 6.94 -15.67
CA ARG A 7 -12.26 5.73 -14.90
C ARG A 7 -11.22 4.62 -14.98
N ASN A 8 -10.42 4.58 -16.05
CA ASN A 8 -9.43 3.52 -16.28
C ASN A 8 -8.04 3.83 -15.69
N GLN A 9 -7.77 5.07 -15.28
CA GLN A 9 -6.49 5.40 -14.61
C GLN A 9 -6.45 5.00 -13.13
N ILE A 10 -7.62 4.85 -12.48
CA ILE A 10 -7.72 4.49 -11.05
C ILE A 10 -7.28 3.03 -10.78
N ILE A 11 -7.08 2.21 -11.83
CA ILE A 11 -6.64 0.82 -11.71
C ILE A 11 -5.20 0.63 -12.24
N SER A 12 -4.50 1.73 -12.59
CA SER A 12 -3.20 1.65 -13.27
C SER A 12 -1.99 1.38 -12.36
N CYS A 13 -2.16 1.39 -11.03
CA CYS A 13 -1.06 1.09 -10.09
C CYS A 13 -1.15 -0.29 -9.43
N ARG A 14 -1.92 -1.24 -9.99
CA ARG A 14 -1.77 -2.65 -9.63
C ARG A 14 -0.60 -3.24 -10.42
N SER A 15 0.62 -3.02 -9.94
CA SER A 15 1.72 -3.89 -10.33
C SER A 15 1.32 -5.32 -10.00
N LEU A 16 1.24 -6.19 -11.01
CA LEU A 16 0.79 -7.58 -10.89
C LEU A 16 1.69 -8.42 -9.95
N ASP A 17 2.82 -7.87 -9.53
CA ASP A 17 3.84 -8.51 -8.67
C ASP A 17 3.89 -7.94 -7.23
N MET A 18 2.92 -7.13 -6.82
CA MET A 18 2.88 -6.64 -5.43
C MET A 18 2.68 -7.80 -4.44
N PRO A 19 3.49 -7.89 -3.38
CA PRO A 19 3.34 -8.94 -2.40
C PRO A 19 2.01 -8.79 -1.66
N TYR A 20 1.40 -9.93 -1.34
CA TYR A 20 0.14 -9.97 -0.60
C TYR A 20 0.17 -11.05 0.47
N VAL A 21 -0.63 -10.87 1.51
CA VAL A 21 -0.93 -11.89 2.51
C VAL A 21 -2.36 -12.35 2.32
N THR A 22 -2.57 -13.66 2.34
CA THR A 22 -3.92 -14.24 2.33
C THR A 22 -4.39 -14.40 3.77
N LEU A 23 -5.45 -13.70 4.14
CA LEU A 23 -6.05 -13.81 5.46
C LEU A 23 -7.29 -14.72 5.39
N PRO A 24 -7.40 -15.73 6.27
CA PRO A 24 -8.62 -16.51 6.38
C PRO A 24 -9.70 -15.67 7.06
N VAL A 25 -10.81 -15.46 6.36
CA VAL A 25 -12.03 -14.85 6.90
C VAL A 25 -13.12 -15.93 6.89
N SER A 26 -14.10 -15.83 7.79
CA SER A 26 -15.04 -16.92 8.16
C SER A 26 -15.57 -17.78 7.00
N HIS A 27 -15.81 -17.21 5.82
CA HIS A 27 -16.29 -17.95 4.65
C HIS A 27 -15.48 -17.73 3.37
N GLN A 28 -14.42 -16.91 3.39
CA GLN A 28 -13.63 -16.56 2.19
C GLN A 28 -12.19 -16.15 2.56
N SER A 29 -11.28 -16.22 1.61
CA SER A 29 -9.94 -15.65 1.76
C SER A 29 -9.89 -14.24 1.18
N VAL A 30 -9.26 -13.32 1.92
CA VAL A 30 -9.02 -11.96 1.46
C VAL A 30 -7.52 -11.80 1.20
N LYS A 31 -7.18 -11.25 0.04
CA LYS A 31 -5.81 -10.86 -0.29
C LYS A 31 -5.59 -9.43 0.18
N LEU A 32 -4.68 -9.26 1.12
CA LEU A 32 -4.24 -7.97 1.60
C LEU A 32 -2.92 -7.61 0.91
N TYR A 33 -2.90 -6.56 0.12
CA TYR A 33 -1.70 -6.13 -0.59
C TYR A 33 -0.89 -5.21 0.31
N TYR A 34 0.42 -5.31 0.23
CA TYR A 34 1.28 -4.45 1.04
C TYR A 34 2.57 -4.13 0.30
N ASP A 35 3.19 -3.02 0.69
CA ASP A 35 4.55 -2.68 0.30
C ASP A 35 5.48 -2.73 1.52
N VAL A 36 6.77 -2.87 1.26
CA VAL A 36 7.81 -2.84 2.30
C VAL A 36 8.97 -2.01 1.79
N HIS A 37 9.38 -1.04 2.58
CA HIS A 37 10.49 -0.17 2.27
C HIS A 37 11.46 -0.10 3.46
N GLY A 38 12.75 -0.11 3.17
CA GLY A 38 13.80 -0.09 4.18
C GLY A 38 14.01 -1.41 4.93
N SER A 39 15.09 -1.45 5.71
CA SER A 39 15.57 -2.64 6.42
C SER A 39 15.86 -2.39 7.90
N GLY A 40 15.43 -1.24 8.42
CA GLY A 40 15.65 -0.87 9.81
C GLY A 40 14.90 -1.78 10.81
N PRO A 41 15.40 -1.89 12.05
CA PRO A 41 14.80 -2.75 13.07
C PRO A 41 13.44 -2.26 13.58
N VAL A 42 13.16 -0.94 13.47
CA VAL A 42 11.90 -0.37 13.93
C VAL A 42 10.86 -0.39 12.81
N LYS A 43 9.78 -1.15 13.03
CA LYS A 43 8.72 -1.34 12.03
C LYS A 43 7.63 -0.28 12.19
N VAL A 44 7.27 0.37 11.09
CA VAL A 44 6.18 1.35 10.99
C VAL A 44 5.13 0.80 10.03
N LEU A 45 3.88 0.72 10.47
CA LEU A 45 2.76 0.22 9.66
C LEU A 45 1.81 1.37 9.34
N PHE A 46 1.57 1.61 8.05
CA PHE A 46 0.56 2.55 7.58
C PHE A 46 -0.70 1.81 7.17
N ILE A 47 -1.80 2.21 7.82
CA ILE A 47 -3.14 1.73 7.53
C ILE A 47 -3.84 2.85 6.76
N MET A 48 -4.30 2.53 5.57
CA MET A 48 -4.94 3.50 4.70
C MET A 48 -6.36 3.84 5.11
N GLY A 49 -6.77 5.05 4.73
CA GLY A 49 -8.14 5.50 4.85
C GLY A 49 -9.05 4.86 3.78
N LEU A 50 -10.35 5.05 3.95
CA LEU A 50 -11.32 4.58 2.97
C LEU A 50 -11.07 5.25 1.61
N ARG A 51 -10.92 4.44 0.56
CA ARG A 51 -10.79 4.90 -0.84
C ARG A 51 -9.55 5.74 -1.14
N THR A 52 -8.50 5.62 -0.31
CA THR A 52 -7.19 6.21 -0.60
C THR A 52 -6.26 5.17 -1.20
N GLU A 53 -5.36 5.58 -2.08
CA GLU A 53 -4.32 4.72 -2.67
C GLU A 53 -3.05 4.71 -1.81
N GLY A 54 -2.24 3.64 -1.88
CA GLY A 54 -1.01 3.46 -1.07
C GLY A 54 -0.06 4.66 -1.07
N GLN A 55 -0.06 5.38 -2.20
CA GLN A 55 0.73 6.59 -2.41
C GLN A 55 0.32 7.78 -1.55
N ALA A 56 -0.85 7.74 -0.89
CA ALA A 56 -1.30 8.77 0.04
C ALA A 56 -0.29 9.00 1.19
N TRP A 57 0.48 7.95 1.54
CA TRP A 57 1.50 8.01 2.58
C TRP A 57 2.91 8.38 2.06
N LYS A 58 3.05 8.77 0.78
CA LYS A 58 4.36 8.99 0.16
C LYS A 58 5.27 9.91 0.99
N TYR A 59 4.77 11.06 1.43
CA TYR A 59 5.58 12.02 2.20
C TYR A 59 6.08 11.45 3.53
N GLN A 60 5.22 10.69 4.21
CA GLN A 60 5.57 10.04 5.47
C GLN A 60 6.55 8.90 5.23
N THR A 61 6.33 8.10 4.18
CA THR A 61 7.24 7.03 3.75
C THR A 61 8.64 7.60 3.47
N ASP A 62 8.75 8.66 2.66
CA ASP A 62 10.04 9.29 2.34
C ASP A 62 10.75 9.77 3.61
N PHE A 63 10.04 10.45 4.52
CA PHE A 63 10.60 10.95 5.78
C PHE A 63 11.16 9.83 6.69
N PHE A 64 10.48 8.68 6.77
CA PHE A 64 10.97 7.56 7.57
C PHE A 64 12.10 6.81 6.88
N LEU A 65 12.11 6.74 5.54
CA LEU A 65 13.15 6.07 4.77
C LEU A 65 14.48 6.82 4.79
N GLU A 66 14.47 8.15 4.89
CA GLU A 66 15.69 8.95 5.16
C GLU A 66 16.38 8.53 6.47
N LYS A 67 15.65 7.89 7.38
CA LYS A 67 16.16 7.41 8.66
C LYS A 67 16.34 5.90 8.59
N SER A 68 17.58 5.45 8.37
CA SER A 68 17.97 4.03 8.23
C SER A 68 17.54 3.09 9.37
N LYS A 69 17.06 3.64 10.49
CA LYS A 69 16.53 2.88 11.63
C LYS A 69 15.12 2.31 11.42
N TYR A 70 14.38 2.76 10.40
CA TYR A 70 13.01 2.33 10.18
C TYR A 70 12.85 1.37 8.98
N GLN A 71 11.86 0.52 9.10
CA GLN A 71 11.25 -0.23 8.00
C GLN A 71 9.77 0.15 7.94
N VAL A 72 9.33 0.65 6.80
CA VAL A 72 7.97 1.13 6.56
C VAL A 72 7.19 0.08 5.78
N ARG A 73 5.92 -0.13 6.14
CA ARG A 73 5.00 -1.04 5.46
C ARG A 73 3.64 -0.36 5.30
N GLY A 74 3.13 -0.25 4.09
CA GLY A 74 1.79 0.21 3.80
C GLY A 74 0.89 -0.96 3.44
N ILE A 75 -0.37 -0.92 3.90
CA ILE A 75 -1.41 -1.90 3.58
C ILE A 75 -2.45 -1.23 2.67
N ASP A 76 -2.81 -1.91 1.58
CA ASP A 76 -3.90 -1.57 0.65
C ASP A 76 -5.03 -2.62 0.73
#